data_AF-A9FUU0-F1
#
_entry.id   AF-A9FUU0-F1
#
_cell.length_a   1.000
_cell.length_b   1.000
_cell.length_c   1.000
_cell.angle_alpha   90.00
_cell.angle_beta   90.00
_cell.angle_gamma   90.00
#
_symmetry.space_group_name_H-M   'P 1'
#
loop_
_entity.id
_entity.type
_entity.pdbx_description
1 polymer ?
#
loop_
_entity_poly.entity_id
_entity_poly.type
_entity_poly.pdbx_seq_one_letter_code
_entity_poly.pdbx_strand_id
1 'polypeptide(L)'
;MKVQRVSAILLTSVAFSAGFIGCGDDDSVGGAGGGSSSSTTSSSSGVAASTGGGGSRVEFLGTRCTADADCGPGGVCALESEGDAGPAGGYCTMECIDDGDCEGEGSACINDICYLGCVLGEPEITALDEELDPFKCHGRDELRCEEVDDGVSVCMPNCGSDSQCSESGRSCDPRQNACVDTPHEGLPMGAACDRDADEDPCAGYCVGFPGDVGACTEFCGFGGDVFESDCGGFENGLCLYQFADVVGAGDFGACTRACKAHDDCLLPNARCEDFRLPDNGFCIFTKLPCEDNSDCDDPDECAETPDGFFCLDPLYPLSNEGTGGAGGAGGSGGAGGGDGGAGGGTGGAGGGAGGSDGGAGGGTGGAASTSSAASTSSAASTSGAGGTGGTGGAGGTGGTGGTGGTGGTGGTGGTGGAGGTGGA
;
A
#
# COMPACT_ATOMS: atom_id res chain seq x y z
N MET A 1 -19.75 -28.79 -17.96
CA MET A 1 -20.83 -27.79 -17.84
C MET A 1 -20.16 -26.56 -17.26
N LYS A 2 -20.12 -25.44 -17.99
CA LYS A 2 -19.47 -24.20 -17.54
C LYS A 2 -20.39 -23.55 -16.51
N VAL A 3 -19.97 -23.52 -15.25
CA VAL A 3 -20.68 -22.84 -14.17
C VAL A 3 -20.28 -21.37 -14.26
N GLN A 4 -21.18 -20.53 -14.79
CA GLN A 4 -21.08 -19.09 -14.65
C GLN A 4 -21.46 -18.76 -13.20
N ARG A 5 -20.47 -18.42 -12.36
CA ARG A 5 -20.70 -17.84 -11.04
C ARG A 5 -21.17 -16.40 -11.27
N VAL A 6 -22.45 -16.15 -11.01
CA VAL A 6 -23.03 -14.81 -10.97
C VAL A 6 -22.84 -14.33 -9.53
N SER A 7 -21.72 -13.65 -9.27
CA SER A 7 -21.54 -12.90 -8.02
C SER A 7 -22.37 -11.63 -8.14
N ALA A 8 -23.55 -11.62 -7.53
CA ALA A 8 -24.36 -10.43 -7.38
C ALA A 8 -23.83 -9.67 -6.16
N ILE A 9 -22.85 -8.78 -6.37
CA ILE A 9 -22.43 -7.79 -5.37
C ILE A 9 -23.46 -6.66 -5.41
N LEU A 10 -24.10 -6.44 -4.26
CA LEU A 10 -25.15 -5.46 -4.07
C LEU A 10 -24.48 -4.11 -3.76
N LEU A 11 -24.29 -3.28 -4.79
CA LEU A 11 -23.65 -1.97 -4.70
C LEU A 11 -24.61 -0.93 -4.09
N THR A 12 -24.25 -0.44 -2.91
CA THR A 12 -24.56 0.93 -2.50
C THR A 12 -23.53 1.84 -3.15
N SER A 13 -23.95 2.62 -4.15
CA SER A 13 -23.16 3.71 -4.71
C SER A 13 -22.89 4.76 -3.63
N VAL A 14 -21.69 4.72 -3.05
CA VAL A 14 -21.19 5.78 -2.17
C VAL A 14 -20.51 6.80 -3.08
N ALA A 15 -21.18 7.92 -3.31
CA ALA A 15 -20.52 9.09 -3.87
C ALA A 15 -19.54 9.61 -2.82
N PHE A 16 -18.26 9.32 -2.99
CA PHE A 16 -17.21 9.97 -2.21
C PHE A 16 -17.06 11.39 -2.76
N SER A 17 -17.77 12.34 -2.16
CA SER A 17 -17.44 13.74 -2.32
C SER A 17 -16.15 13.97 -1.51
N ALA A 18 -14.99 13.92 -2.17
CA ALA A 18 -13.76 14.42 -1.58
C ALA A 18 -14.00 15.91 -1.27
N GLY A 19 -14.26 16.22 0.01
CA GLY A 19 -14.38 17.58 0.48
C GLY A 19 -13.00 18.21 0.42
N PHE A 20 -12.65 18.82 -0.70
CA PHE A 20 -11.48 19.69 -0.81
C PHE A 20 -11.66 20.83 0.20
N ILE A 21 -10.86 20.83 1.26
CA ILE A 21 -10.72 21.95 2.18
C ILE A 21 -10.05 23.07 1.38
N GLY A 22 -10.87 23.98 0.85
CA GLY A 22 -10.42 25.23 0.26
C GLY A 22 -9.74 26.10 1.32
N CYS A 23 -8.44 26.31 1.18
CA CYS A 23 -7.73 27.38 1.88
C CYS A 23 -8.24 28.73 1.36
N GLY A 24 -8.92 29.46 2.24
CA GLY A 24 -9.52 30.76 1.97
C GLY A 24 -8.51 31.87 1.68
N ASP A 25 -8.99 32.83 0.89
CA ASP A 25 -8.40 34.13 0.59
C ASP A 25 -7.87 34.89 1.81
N ASP A 26 -6.72 35.56 1.67
CA ASP A 26 -6.42 36.79 2.43
C ASP A 26 -5.51 37.74 1.61
N ASP A 27 -6.15 38.85 1.19
CA ASP A 27 -5.67 40.23 1.08
C ASP A 27 -4.54 40.67 0.13
N SER A 28 -4.98 41.51 -0.81
CA SER A 28 -4.21 42.42 -1.64
C SER A 28 -3.36 43.41 -0.82
N VAL A 29 -2.04 43.45 -1.07
CA VAL A 29 -1.20 44.61 -0.71
C VAL A 29 -0.42 45.09 -1.92
N GLY A 30 -0.83 46.24 -2.44
CA GLY A 30 -0.13 46.94 -3.51
C GLY A 30 1.27 47.41 -3.08
N GLY A 31 2.26 47.10 -3.89
CA GLY A 31 3.63 47.57 -3.77
C GLY A 31 4.18 48.02 -5.11
N ALA A 32 4.04 49.32 -5.41
CA ALA A 32 4.71 49.95 -6.53
C ALA A 32 6.20 50.17 -6.21
N GLY A 33 7.09 49.79 -7.13
CA GLY A 33 8.40 50.44 -7.24
C GLY A 33 9.58 49.58 -7.69
N GLY A 34 10.30 50.08 -8.70
CA GLY A 34 11.76 50.02 -8.71
C GLY A 34 12.37 49.01 -9.67
N GLY A 35 12.71 49.47 -10.88
CA GLY A 35 13.51 48.70 -11.82
C GLY A 35 14.95 48.47 -11.37
N SER A 36 15.58 47.46 -11.96
CA SER A 36 17.01 47.42 -12.22
C SER A 36 17.29 46.48 -13.39
N SER A 37 17.83 47.05 -14.44
CA SER A 37 18.30 46.39 -15.65
C SER A 37 19.58 45.63 -15.36
N SER A 38 19.54 44.31 -15.50
CA SER A 38 20.74 43.46 -15.50
C SER A 38 20.73 42.60 -16.77
N SER A 39 21.60 42.95 -17.69
CA SER A 39 21.86 42.26 -18.94
C SER A 39 22.67 40.98 -18.70
N THR A 40 22.05 39.82 -18.88
CA THR A 40 22.73 38.53 -19.03
C THR A 40 22.80 38.16 -20.52
N THR A 41 24.03 37.96 -20.98
CA THR A 41 24.40 37.63 -22.35
C THR A 41 24.14 36.15 -22.60
N SER A 42 22.98 35.81 -23.16
CA SER A 42 22.68 34.45 -23.62
C SER A 42 23.51 34.13 -24.86
N SER A 43 24.45 33.19 -24.72
CA SER A 43 25.15 32.59 -25.86
C SER A 43 24.20 31.60 -26.52
N SER A 44 23.55 32.05 -27.59
CA SER A 44 22.67 31.24 -28.43
C SER A 44 23.50 30.24 -29.25
N SER A 45 23.61 29.01 -28.77
CA SER A 45 23.89 27.87 -29.64
C SER A 45 22.64 27.64 -30.49
N GLY A 46 22.71 28.03 -31.76
CA GLY A 46 21.63 27.85 -32.72
C GLY A 46 21.36 26.37 -32.96
N VAL A 47 20.33 25.84 -32.32
CA VAL A 47 19.72 24.58 -32.68
C VAL A 47 18.86 24.83 -33.92
N ALA A 48 19.11 24.05 -34.97
CA ALA A 48 18.39 24.13 -36.22
C ALA A 48 16.89 23.84 -36.00
N ALA A 49 16.05 24.85 -36.22
CA ALA A 49 14.61 24.68 -36.25
C ALA A 49 14.23 23.82 -37.47
N SER A 50 13.87 22.55 -37.21
CA SER A 50 13.23 21.69 -38.19
C SER A 50 11.74 22.03 -38.25
N THR A 51 11.39 23.03 -39.06
CA THR A 51 10.01 23.23 -39.54
C THR A 51 9.67 22.10 -40.51
N GLY A 52 9.13 21.00 -39.98
CA GLY A 52 8.73 19.83 -40.76
C GLY A 52 7.49 19.18 -40.18
N GLY A 53 6.32 19.63 -40.68
CA GLY A 53 5.09 18.84 -40.85
C GLY A 53 4.45 18.19 -39.63
N GLY A 54 3.31 18.76 -39.18
CA GLY A 54 2.26 18.02 -38.47
C GLY A 54 2.74 17.08 -37.37
N GLY A 55 3.68 17.55 -36.54
CA GLY A 55 4.21 16.75 -35.45
C GLY A 55 3.10 16.41 -34.48
N SER A 56 2.92 15.10 -34.23
CA SER A 56 2.32 14.64 -32.97
C SER A 56 2.91 15.49 -31.87
N ARG A 57 2.06 16.28 -31.21
CA ARG A 57 2.46 16.86 -29.93
C ARG A 57 2.84 15.66 -29.07
N VAL A 58 4.09 15.66 -28.61
CA VAL A 58 4.60 14.57 -27.80
C VAL A 58 3.78 14.65 -26.52
N GLU A 59 2.98 13.64 -26.25
CA GLU A 59 2.10 13.55 -25.09
C GLU A 59 2.98 13.39 -23.85
N PHE A 60 3.42 14.53 -23.29
CA PHE A 60 4.38 14.57 -22.19
C PHE A 60 3.69 14.47 -20.83
N LEU A 61 2.39 14.78 -20.74
CA LEU A 61 1.64 14.71 -19.50
C LEU A 61 1.72 13.31 -18.89
N GLY A 62 2.01 13.24 -17.59
CA GLY A 62 2.14 12.00 -16.84
C GLY A 62 3.40 11.19 -17.10
N THR A 63 4.34 11.66 -17.94
CA THR A 63 5.64 10.98 -18.10
C THR A 63 6.55 11.23 -16.90
N ARG A 64 7.51 10.32 -16.65
CA ARG A 64 8.55 10.49 -15.63
C ARG A 64 9.47 11.66 -15.99
N CYS A 65 9.93 12.39 -14.99
CA CYS A 65 10.86 13.50 -15.18
C CYS A 65 11.73 13.73 -13.95
N THR A 66 12.87 14.37 -14.18
CA THR A 66 13.80 14.79 -13.12
C THR A 66 14.04 16.29 -13.12
N ALA A 67 13.60 16.99 -14.18
CA ALA A 67 13.59 18.43 -14.31
C ALA A 67 12.58 18.87 -15.38
N ASP A 68 12.17 20.14 -15.35
CA ASP A 68 11.22 20.73 -16.32
C ASP A 68 11.62 20.51 -17.79
N ALA A 69 12.92 20.46 -18.07
CA ALA A 69 13.44 20.25 -19.42
C ALA A 69 13.04 18.89 -20.03
N ASP A 70 12.68 17.91 -19.19
CA ASP A 70 12.21 16.59 -19.62
C ASP A 70 10.77 16.64 -20.15
N CYS A 71 9.98 17.63 -19.71
CA CYS A 71 8.55 17.77 -20.01
C CYS A 71 8.25 18.57 -21.29
N GLY A 72 9.28 18.97 -22.02
CA GLY A 72 9.13 19.74 -23.25
C GLY A 72 8.70 21.20 -23.03
N PRO A 73 8.35 21.92 -24.11
CA PRO A 73 8.09 23.35 -24.03
C PRO A 73 6.84 23.69 -23.22
N GLY A 74 7.02 24.38 -22.09
CA GLY A 74 5.92 24.82 -21.22
C GLY A 74 5.48 23.78 -20.19
N GLY A 75 6.04 22.57 -20.25
CA GLY A 75 5.87 21.58 -19.19
C GLY A 75 6.73 21.89 -17.97
N VAL A 76 6.23 21.49 -16.82
CA VAL A 76 6.88 21.54 -15.51
C VAL A 76 6.97 20.11 -14.99
N CYS A 77 8.09 19.79 -14.34
CA CYS A 77 8.24 18.51 -13.68
C CYS A 77 7.82 18.64 -12.23
N ALA A 78 6.66 18.09 -11.86
CA ALA A 78 6.29 17.96 -10.46
C ALA A 78 7.17 16.89 -9.81
N LEU A 79 8.12 17.30 -8.99
CA LEU A 79 9.09 16.41 -8.34
C LEU A 79 8.62 15.98 -6.94
N GLU A 80 9.07 14.80 -6.51
CA GLU A 80 8.87 14.29 -5.14
C GLU A 80 9.38 15.26 -4.05
N SER A 81 10.38 16.08 -4.36
CA SER A 81 11.06 16.99 -3.40
C SER A 81 10.50 18.41 -3.41
N GLU A 82 9.51 18.69 -4.26
CA GLU A 82 8.92 20.01 -4.38
C GLU A 82 7.57 20.09 -3.65
N GLY A 83 7.27 21.29 -3.12
CA GLY A 83 6.04 21.55 -2.39
C GLY A 83 5.85 20.69 -1.13
N ASP A 84 4.59 20.62 -0.68
CA ASP A 84 4.22 19.84 0.51
C ASP A 84 4.09 18.34 0.18
N ALA A 85 3.86 18.00 -1.08
CA ALA A 85 3.69 16.62 -1.56
C ALA A 85 4.09 16.51 -3.03
N GLY A 86 4.80 15.43 -3.39
CA GLY A 86 5.22 15.21 -4.76
C GLY A 86 5.12 13.74 -5.20
N PRO A 87 4.94 13.48 -6.50
CA PRO A 87 4.83 12.13 -7.05
C PRO A 87 6.19 11.42 -7.06
N ALA A 88 6.20 10.14 -6.71
CA ALA A 88 7.40 9.31 -6.86
C ALA A 88 7.87 9.29 -8.33
N GLY A 89 9.17 9.42 -8.57
CA GLY A 89 9.75 9.40 -9.93
C GLY A 89 9.38 10.58 -10.84
N GLY A 90 8.74 11.63 -10.30
CA GLY A 90 8.35 12.84 -11.02
C GLY A 90 7.13 12.67 -11.92
N TYR A 91 6.44 13.78 -12.21
CA TYR A 91 5.28 13.82 -13.09
C TYR A 91 5.34 15.06 -13.97
N CYS A 92 5.48 14.85 -15.28
CA CYS A 92 5.37 15.94 -16.23
C CYS A 92 3.94 16.47 -16.29
N THR A 93 3.78 17.75 -16.00
CA THR A 93 2.50 18.47 -16.00
C THR A 93 2.67 19.87 -16.58
N MET A 94 1.61 20.68 -16.57
CA MET A 94 1.63 22.10 -16.89
C MET A 94 0.54 22.83 -16.11
N GLU A 95 0.70 24.14 -15.94
CA GLU A 95 -0.34 25.00 -15.38
C GLU A 95 -1.53 25.09 -16.35
N CYS A 96 -2.74 25.11 -15.80
CA CYS A 96 -3.98 25.23 -16.57
C CYS A 96 -5.02 26.08 -15.84
N ILE A 97 -6.02 26.55 -16.57
CA ILE A 97 -7.20 27.25 -16.05
C ILE A 97 -8.45 26.39 -16.25
N ASP A 98 -8.51 25.65 -17.35
CA ASP A 98 -9.57 24.69 -17.65
C ASP A 98 -9.03 23.45 -18.39
N ASP A 99 -9.85 22.41 -18.50
CA ASP A 99 -9.47 21.14 -19.14
C ASP A 99 -8.98 21.31 -20.58
N GLY A 100 -9.39 22.37 -21.28
CA GLY A 100 -8.97 22.66 -22.64
C GLY A 100 -7.51 23.10 -22.78
N ASP A 101 -6.88 23.49 -21.67
CA ASP A 101 -5.45 23.78 -21.60
C ASP A 101 -4.60 22.50 -21.55
N CYS A 102 -5.18 21.37 -21.14
CA CYS A 102 -4.50 20.10 -20.97
C CYS A 102 -4.44 19.29 -22.26
N GLU A 103 -3.24 18.87 -22.65
CA GLU A 103 -3.06 18.03 -23.85
C GLU A 103 -3.43 16.56 -23.57
N GLY A 104 -3.95 15.85 -24.56
CA GLY A 104 -4.35 14.43 -24.43
C GLY A 104 -5.86 14.23 -24.33
N GLU A 105 -6.33 13.04 -24.70
CA GLU A 105 -7.75 12.70 -24.60
C GLU A 105 -8.12 12.40 -23.15
N GLY A 106 -9.16 13.06 -22.64
CA GLY A 106 -9.63 12.86 -21.26
C GLY A 106 -8.77 13.52 -20.18
N SER A 107 -7.69 14.23 -20.55
CA SER A 107 -6.90 15.02 -19.60
C SER A 107 -7.75 16.13 -18.98
N ALA A 108 -7.49 16.45 -17.72
CA ALA A 108 -8.25 17.44 -16.97
C ALA A 108 -7.35 18.36 -16.15
N CYS A 109 -7.88 19.56 -15.89
CA CYS A 109 -7.26 20.57 -15.08
C CYS A 109 -7.77 20.49 -13.64
N ILE A 110 -6.90 20.09 -12.72
CA ILE A 110 -7.27 19.88 -11.32
C ILE A 110 -6.30 20.71 -10.47
N ASN A 111 -6.84 21.66 -9.69
CA ASN A 111 -6.05 22.58 -8.87
C ASN A 111 -4.94 23.29 -9.68
N ASP A 112 -5.32 23.84 -10.84
CA ASP A 112 -4.44 24.55 -11.78
C ASP A 112 -3.30 23.69 -12.38
N ILE A 113 -3.38 22.35 -12.28
CA ILE A 113 -2.39 21.38 -12.79
C ILE A 113 -3.06 20.39 -13.74
N CYS A 114 -2.42 20.13 -14.89
CA CYS A 114 -2.92 19.14 -15.84
C CYS A 114 -2.56 17.70 -15.46
N TYR A 115 -3.56 16.83 -15.43
CA TYR A 115 -3.38 15.39 -15.28
C TYR A 115 -3.73 14.67 -16.59
N LEU A 116 -2.96 13.63 -16.90
CA LEU A 116 -3.17 12.79 -18.07
C LEU A 116 -4.50 12.03 -17.94
N GLY A 117 -5.34 12.07 -18.98
CA GLY A 117 -6.57 11.27 -19.03
C GLY A 117 -6.32 9.77 -19.10
N CYS A 118 -7.25 8.98 -18.58
CA CYS A 118 -7.22 7.53 -18.67
C CYS A 118 -8.62 6.93 -18.78
N VAL A 119 -8.70 5.65 -19.11
CA VAL A 119 -9.95 4.90 -19.24
C VAL A 119 -10.00 3.82 -18.17
N LEU A 120 -11.00 3.89 -17.30
CA LEU A 120 -11.27 2.86 -16.30
C LEU A 120 -11.74 1.55 -16.97
N GLY A 121 -11.39 0.42 -16.38
CA GLY A 121 -11.78 -0.91 -16.82
C GLY A 121 -11.00 -1.47 -18.00
N GLU A 122 -10.16 -0.66 -18.68
CA GLU A 122 -9.38 -1.09 -19.84
C GLU A 122 -7.86 -0.98 -19.57
N PRO A 123 -7.05 -2.00 -19.92
CA PRO A 123 -7.48 -3.37 -20.23
C PRO A 123 -8.04 -4.07 -18.99
N GLU A 124 -9.05 -4.93 -19.17
CA GLU A 124 -9.61 -5.73 -18.06
C GLU A 124 -8.50 -6.56 -17.40
N ILE A 125 -8.45 -6.57 -16.07
CA ILE A 125 -7.46 -7.37 -15.35
C ILE A 125 -7.81 -8.86 -15.44
N THR A 126 -6.87 -9.66 -15.90
CA THR A 126 -7.00 -11.12 -16.06
C THR A 126 -6.16 -11.90 -15.05
N ALA A 127 -5.13 -11.28 -14.48
CA ALA A 127 -4.27 -11.81 -13.42
C ALA A 127 -3.80 -10.69 -12.49
N LEU A 128 -3.48 -11.02 -11.24
CA LEU A 128 -2.98 -10.05 -10.27
C LEU A 128 -1.60 -9.48 -10.65
N ASP A 129 -0.77 -10.27 -11.33
CA ASP A 129 0.58 -9.93 -11.81
C ASP A 129 0.59 -9.45 -13.27
N GLU A 130 -0.55 -8.95 -13.76
CA GLU A 130 -0.64 -8.42 -15.12
C GLU A 130 0.19 -7.13 -15.26
N GLU A 131 1.09 -7.12 -16.26
CA GLU A 131 1.90 -5.95 -16.59
C GLU A 131 1.01 -4.76 -16.95
N LEU A 132 1.35 -3.57 -16.45
CA LEU A 132 0.57 -2.37 -16.74
C LEU A 132 0.65 -2.01 -18.22
N ASP A 133 -0.49 -1.61 -18.79
CA ASP A 133 -0.57 -1.19 -20.17
C ASP A 133 0.21 0.12 -20.37
N PRO A 134 1.25 0.17 -21.24
CA PRO A 134 1.99 1.40 -21.51
C PRO A 134 1.14 2.52 -22.10
N PHE A 135 -0.08 2.25 -22.57
CA PHE A 135 -1.03 3.27 -23.03
C PHE A 135 -1.92 3.83 -21.93
N LYS A 136 -1.94 3.21 -20.74
CA LYS A 136 -2.69 3.69 -19.59
C LYS A 136 -1.71 4.18 -18.53
N CYS A 137 -1.76 5.48 -18.25
CA CYS A 137 -0.83 6.09 -17.29
C CYS A 137 0.64 5.76 -17.59
N HIS A 138 0.98 5.63 -18.88
CA HIS A 138 2.31 5.24 -19.37
C HIS A 138 2.83 3.91 -18.82
N GLY A 139 1.96 3.03 -18.31
CA GLY A 139 2.35 1.75 -17.69
C GLY A 139 3.20 1.93 -16.44
N ARG A 140 2.96 2.99 -15.67
CA ARG A 140 3.72 3.35 -14.47
C ARG A 140 3.02 2.82 -13.22
N ASP A 141 3.72 2.06 -12.39
CA ASP A 141 3.19 1.52 -11.11
C ASP A 141 2.90 2.62 -10.08
N GLU A 142 3.64 3.72 -10.14
CA GLU A 142 3.43 4.88 -9.29
C GLU A 142 2.31 5.82 -9.76
N LEU A 143 1.51 5.41 -10.75
CA LEU A 143 0.30 6.12 -11.19
C LEU A 143 -0.90 5.18 -11.16
N ARG A 144 -2.08 5.70 -10.86
CA ARG A 144 -3.35 4.98 -10.95
C ARG A 144 -4.39 5.79 -11.71
N CYS A 145 -5.23 5.11 -12.46
CA CYS A 145 -6.39 5.70 -13.13
C CYS A 145 -7.53 5.85 -12.12
N GLU A 146 -7.90 7.08 -11.82
CA GLU A 146 -8.89 7.42 -10.80
C GLU A 146 -9.94 8.36 -11.38
N GLU A 147 -11.21 8.13 -11.05
CA GLU A 147 -12.30 9.07 -11.37
C GLU A 147 -12.31 10.19 -10.33
N VAL A 148 -12.11 11.43 -10.79
CA VAL A 148 -12.01 12.61 -9.92
C VAL A 148 -13.30 13.42 -9.87
N ASP A 149 -14.01 13.56 -10.99
CA ASP A 149 -15.25 14.35 -11.11
C ASP A 149 -16.13 13.83 -12.27
N ASP A 150 -17.45 13.65 -12.03
CA ASP A 150 -18.50 13.40 -13.04
C ASP A 150 -18.08 12.54 -14.28
N GLY A 151 -17.37 11.42 -14.06
CA GLY A 151 -16.92 10.51 -15.12
C GLY A 151 -15.63 10.90 -15.86
N VAL A 152 -14.89 11.90 -15.38
CA VAL A 152 -13.53 12.21 -15.81
C VAL A 152 -12.55 11.35 -15.00
N SER A 153 -11.76 10.55 -15.70
CA SER A 153 -10.72 9.72 -15.10
C SER A 153 -9.34 10.17 -15.53
N VAL A 154 -8.45 10.34 -14.57
CA VAL A 154 -7.08 10.80 -14.80
C VAL A 154 -6.06 9.93 -14.07
N CYS A 155 -4.82 9.96 -14.55
CA CYS A 155 -3.67 9.30 -13.96
C CYS A 155 -3.16 10.10 -12.77
N MET A 156 -3.62 9.73 -11.59
CA MET A 156 -3.23 10.30 -10.31
C MET A 156 -1.94 9.63 -9.79
N PRO A 157 -1.00 10.40 -9.23
CA PRO A 157 0.14 9.85 -8.52
C PRO A 157 -0.25 8.89 -7.41
N ASN A 158 0.54 7.83 -7.26
CA ASN A 158 0.46 6.86 -6.20
C ASN A 158 1.85 6.62 -5.59
N CYS A 159 1.91 6.59 -4.26
CA CYS A 159 2.98 5.89 -3.57
C CYS A 159 2.30 4.79 -2.75
N GLY A 160 2.80 3.57 -2.84
CA GLY A 160 2.37 2.42 -2.06
C GLY A 160 3.37 2.03 -0.96
N SER A 161 4.59 2.58 -0.99
CA SER A 161 5.56 2.39 0.09
C SER A 161 6.59 3.52 0.20
N ASP A 162 7.19 3.65 1.39
CA ASP A 162 8.29 4.58 1.65
C ASP A 162 9.50 4.36 0.72
N SER A 163 9.67 3.16 0.18
CA SER A 163 10.79 2.85 -0.72
C SER A 163 10.74 3.69 -2.00
N GLN A 164 9.54 4.02 -2.48
CA GLN A 164 9.32 4.85 -3.66
C GLN A 164 9.62 6.33 -3.42
N CYS A 165 9.64 6.77 -2.15
CA CYS A 165 9.94 8.14 -1.74
C CYS A 165 11.37 8.31 -1.17
N SER A 166 12.13 7.21 -1.10
CA SER A 166 13.40 7.19 -0.39
C SER A 166 14.51 8.01 -1.05
N GLU A 167 14.41 8.29 -2.36
CA GLU A 167 15.39 9.10 -3.09
C GLU A 167 15.40 10.57 -2.62
N SER A 168 14.23 11.11 -2.25
CA SER A 168 14.08 12.43 -1.65
C SER A 168 14.25 12.45 -0.12
N GLY A 169 14.35 11.29 0.53
CA GLY A 169 14.33 11.18 1.99
C GLY A 169 12.97 11.46 2.61
N ARG A 170 11.91 11.39 1.80
CA ARG A 170 10.51 11.53 2.19
C ARG A 170 9.90 10.16 2.47
N SER A 171 8.70 10.18 3.04
CA SER A 171 7.88 8.98 3.28
C SER A 171 6.60 9.06 2.45
N CYS A 172 6.05 7.89 2.14
CA CYS A 172 4.77 7.81 1.48
C CYS A 172 3.65 8.16 2.47
N ASP A 173 2.79 9.08 2.07
CA ASP A 173 1.58 9.41 2.83
C ASP A 173 0.38 8.65 2.27
N PRO A 174 -0.18 7.66 2.99
CA PRO A 174 -1.30 6.85 2.49
C PRO A 174 -2.59 7.68 2.31
N ARG A 175 -2.68 8.87 2.90
CA ARG A 175 -3.82 9.77 2.68
C ARG A 175 -3.66 10.56 1.39
N GLN A 176 -2.46 11.06 1.10
CA GLN A 176 -2.23 11.86 -0.11
C GLN A 176 -1.78 11.01 -1.31
N ASN A 177 -1.37 9.76 -1.08
CA ASN A 177 -0.69 8.88 -2.02
C ASN A 177 0.48 9.59 -2.73
N ALA A 178 1.22 10.39 -1.97
CA ALA A 178 2.34 11.20 -2.43
C ALA A 178 3.48 11.17 -1.41
N CYS A 179 4.68 11.49 -1.87
CA CYS A 179 5.87 11.59 -1.03
C CYS A 179 5.86 12.91 -0.26
N VAL A 180 5.88 12.83 1.07
CA VAL A 180 5.83 13.99 1.98
C VAL A 180 6.90 13.91 3.07
N ASP A 181 7.17 15.02 3.75
CA ASP A 181 8.14 15.05 4.85
C ASP A 181 7.59 14.46 6.15
N THR A 182 6.27 14.51 6.35
CA THR A 182 5.60 13.98 7.54
C THR A 182 4.26 13.38 7.13
N PRO A 183 4.17 12.05 6.97
CA PRO A 183 2.92 11.36 6.65
C PRO A 183 1.82 11.63 7.67
N HIS A 184 0.56 11.48 7.24
CA HIS A 184 -0.54 11.53 8.18
C HIS A 184 -0.44 10.41 9.22
N GLU A 185 -0.55 10.77 10.49
CA GLU A 185 -0.69 9.80 11.58
C GLU A 185 -2.16 9.35 11.70
N GLY A 186 -2.36 8.11 12.13
CA GLY A 186 -3.70 7.60 12.38
C GLY A 186 -3.70 6.10 12.67
N LEU A 187 -4.90 5.52 12.65
CA LEU A 187 -5.09 4.09 12.73
C LEU A 187 -4.50 3.40 11.49
N PRO A 188 -3.81 2.26 11.66
CA PRO A 188 -3.18 1.56 10.55
C PRO A 188 -4.21 0.89 9.63
N MET A 189 -3.79 0.51 8.42
CA MET A 189 -4.61 -0.29 7.51
C MET A 189 -5.18 -1.54 8.21
N GLY A 190 -6.46 -1.80 7.96
CA GLY A 190 -7.24 -2.87 8.56
C GLY A 190 -7.80 -2.56 9.96
N ALA A 191 -7.53 -1.40 10.56
CA ALA A 191 -8.18 -1.03 11.81
C ALA A 191 -9.65 -0.64 11.59
N ALA A 192 -10.52 -0.96 12.55
CA ALA A 192 -11.91 -0.49 12.55
C ALA A 192 -12.00 1.03 12.64
N CYS A 193 -12.88 1.63 11.85
CA CYS A 193 -13.14 3.06 11.87
C CYS A 193 -14.65 3.33 11.72
N ASP A 194 -15.08 4.50 12.21
CA ASP A 194 -16.44 4.99 12.04
C ASP A 194 -16.46 5.98 10.86
N ARG A 195 -17.14 5.60 9.77
CA ARG A 195 -17.24 6.42 8.56
C ARG A 195 -18.04 7.70 8.78
N ASP A 196 -18.89 7.73 9.81
CA ASP A 196 -19.72 8.88 10.16
C ASP A 196 -19.04 9.78 11.21
N ALA A 197 -17.79 9.50 11.60
CA ALA A 197 -17.02 10.35 12.48
C ALA A 197 -16.76 11.72 11.85
N ASP A 198 -16.72 12.78 12.68
CA ASP A 198 -16.43 14.14 12.23
C ASP A 198 -15.00 14.28 11.63
N GLU A 199 -14.08 13.42 12.07
CA GLU A 199 -12.69 13.36 11.60
C GLU A 199 -12.32 11.91 11.28
N ASP A 200 -11.69 11.68 10.12
CA ASP A 200 -11.22 10.35 9.73
C ASP A 200 -10.03 9.92 10.61
N PRO A 201 -10.17 8.86 11.43
CA PRO A 201 -9.14 8.43 12.36
C PRO A 201 -8.00 7.65 11.68
N CYS A 202 -8.14 7.29 10.40
CA CYS A 202 -7.20 6.43 9.68
C CYS A 202 -5.97 7.20 9.21
N ALA A 203 -4.81 6.53 9.15
CA ALA A 203 -3.63 7.13 8.52
C ALA A 203 -3.89 7.41 7.02
N GLY A 204 -4.55 6.48 6.33
CA GLY A 204 -5.12 6.70 5.00
C GLY A 204 -6.57 7.19 5.08
N TYR A 205 -7.50 6.30 4.71
CA TYR A 205 -8.94 6.58 4.61
C TYR A 205 -9.81 5.55 5.32
N CYS A 206 -10.89 6.00 5.96
CA CYS A 206 -11.95 5.15 6.47
C CYS A 206 -12.96 4.82 5.37
N VAL A 207 -12.87 3.61 4.81
CA VAL A 207 -13.81 3.15 3.77
C VAL A 207 -14.88 2.24 4.37
N GLY A 208 -16.10 2.37 3.86
CA GLY A 208 -17.24 1.58 4.30
C GLY A 208 -17.39 0.29 3.50
N PHE A 209 -17.60 -0.83 4.21
CA PHE A 209 -17.89 -2.14 3.67
C PHE A 209 -19.34 -2.54 3.95
N PRO A 210 -19.88 -3.59 3.28
CA PRO A 210 -21.24 -4.06 3.55
C PRO A 210 -21.46 -4.38 5.04
N GLY A 211 -22.58 -3.91 5.59
CA GLY A 211 -22.95 -4.15 6.99
C GLY A 211 -22.53 -3.06 7.97
N ASP A 212 -22.38 -1.81 7.51
CA ASP A 212 -22.02 -0.64 8.31
C ASP A 212 -20.67 -0.77 9.06
N VAL A 213 -19.75 -1.55 8.48
CA VAL A 213 -18.39 -1.71 8.98
C VAL A 213 -17.46 -0.77 8.22
N GLY A 214 -16.78 0.13 8.93
CA GLY A 214 -15.69 0.93 8.37
C GLY A 214 -14.34 0.28 8.66
N ALA A 215 -13.42 0.35 7.70
CA ALA A 215 -12.02 0.02 7.95
C ALA A 215 -11.06 1.03 7.34
N CYS A 216 -9.94 1.23 8.03
CA CYS A 216 -8.83 1.99 7.50
C CYS A 216 -8.18 1.25 6.34
N THR A 217 -8.00 1.94 5.23
CA THR A 217 -7.29 1.47 4.04
C THR A 217 -6.41 2.59 3.49
N GLU A 218 -5.60 2.24 2.50
CA GLU A 218 -4.89 3.16 1.62
C GLU A 218 -5.25 2.81 0.17
N PHE A 219 -5.08 3.77 -0.73
CA PHE A 219 -5.41 3.54 -2.13
C PHE A 219 -4.22 2.95 -2.88
N CYS A 220 -4.51 2.22 -3.94
CA CYS A 220 -3.53 1.48 -4.72
C CYS A 220 -3.94 1.40 -6.19
N GLY A 221 -3.01 0.97 -7.05
CA GLY A 221 -3.29 0.58 -8.43
C GLY A 221 -3.52 -0.93 -8.53
N PHE A 222 -4.46 -1.35 -9.37
CA PHE A 222 -4.60 -2.76 -9.73
C PHE A 222 -3.51 -3.20 -10.71
N GLY A 223 -2.97 -4.41 -10.55
CA GLY A 223 -1.95 -4.96 -11.45
C GLY A 223 -0.55 -4.39 -11.18
N GLY A 224 0.33 -4.48 -12.18
CA GLY A 224 1.70 -3.99 -12.07
C GLY A 224 2.58 -4.81 -11.13
N ASP A 225 3.58 -4.17 -10.53
CA ASP A 225 4.43 -4.81 -9.52
C ASP A 225 3.73 -4.90 -8.15
N VAL A 226 2.77 -5.82 -8.08
CA VAL A 226 2.07 -6.22 -6.85
C VAL A 226 3.00 -6.80 -5.78
N PHE A 227 4.25 -7.10 -6.11
CA PHE A 227 5.21 -7.70 -5.18
C PHE A 227 5.95 -6.64 -4.37
N GLU A 228 6.28 -5.49 -4.97
CA GLU A 228 7.23 -4.55 -4.36
C GLU A 228 6.64 -3.20 -3.97
N SER A 229 5.56 -2.74 -4.60
CA SER A 229 5.19 -1.31 -4.56
C SER A 229 3.91 -0.99 -3.80
N ASP A 230 2.80 -1.64 -4.15
CA ASP A 230 1.47 -1.29 -3.62
C ASP A 230 1.10 -2.05 -2.34
N CYS A 231 0.45 -1.34 -1.41
CA CYS A 231 -0.01 -1.89 -0.12
C CYS A 231 1.12 -2.50 0.75
N GLY A 232 2.37 -2.10 0.51
CA GLY A 232 3.56 -2.70 1.12
C GLY A 232 3.89 -4.12 0.65
N GLY A 233 3.32 -4.59 -0.47
CA GLY A 233 3.53 -5.92 -1.03
C GLY A 233 2.92 -7.07 -0.21
N PHE A 234 3.02 -8.32 -0.68
CA PHE A 234 2.32 -9.48 -0.10
C PHE A 234 2.62 -9.77 1.38
N GLU A 235 3.70 -9.23 1.94
CA GLU A 235 3.99 -9.35 3.37
C GLU A 235 3.08 -8.46 4.23
N ASN A 236 2.56 -7.37 3.66
CA ASN A 236 1.81 -6.34 4.37
C ASN A 236 0.37 -6.21 3.84
N GLY A 237 0.16 -6.33 2.53
CA GLY A 237 -1.15 -6.13 1.92
C GLY A 237 -1.24 -6.42 0.43
N LEU A 238 -2.42 -6.21 -0.13
CA LEU A 238 -2.71 -6.37 -1.56
C LEU A 238 -3.83 -5.43 -2.00
N CYS A 239 -3.71 -4.90 -3.22
CA CYS A 239 -4.77 -4.11 -3.85
C CYS A 239 -5.91 -5.04 -4.31
N LEU A 240 -7.02 -5.08 -3.57
CA LEU A 240 -8.11 -6.03 -3.84
C LEU A 240 -9.49 -5.39 -3.94
N TYR A 241 -9.74 -4.30 -3.21
CA TYR A 241 -11.07 -3.73 -3.17
C TYR A 241 -11.32 -2.83 -4.37
N GLN A 242 -12.18 -3.29 -5.26
CA GLN A 242 -12.65 -2.54 -6.42
C GLN A 242 -13.81 -1.61 -6.03
N PHE A 243 -13.74 -0.37 -6.50
CA PHE A 243 -14.84 0.60 -6.36
C PHE A 243 -15.71 0.69 -7.63
N ALA A 244 -15.21 0.20 -8.76
CA ALA A 244 -15.92 0.17 -10.04
C ALA A 244 -16.49 -1.23 -10.35
N ASP A 245 -17.51 -1.25 -11.21
CA ASP A 245 -18.12 -2.48 -11.75
C ASP A 245 -17.15 -3.27 -12.64
N VAL A 246 -16.24 -2.56 -13.31
CA VAL A 246 -15.21 -3.10 -14.18
C VAL A 246 -13.89 -2.50 -13.73
N VAL A 247 -12.93 -3.36 -13.42
CA VAL A 247 -11.56 -2.96 -13.07
C VAL A 247 -10.59 -3.49 -14.12
N GLY A 248 -9.73 -2.61 -14.55
CA GLY A 248 -8.61 -2.89 -15.43
C GLY A 248 -7.28 -2.73 -14.70
N ALA A 249 -6.23 -3.26 -15.32
CA ALA A 249 -4.86 -3.01 -14.86
C ALA A 249 -4.60 -1.49 -14.85
N GLY A 250 -3.99 -0.98 -13.78
CA GLY A 250 -3.74 0.42 -13.51
C GLY A 250 -4.93 1.20 -12.94
N ASP A 251 -6.07 0.58 -12.63
CA ASP A 251 -7.19 1.29 -12.00
C ASP A 251 -7.01 1.47 -10.50
N PHE A 252 -7.69 2.48 -9.97
CA PHE A 252 -7.84 2.74 -8.55
C PHE A 252 -8.51 1.58 -7.80
N GLY A 253 -7.88 1.17 -6.71
CA GLY A 253 -8.41 0.22 -5.72
C GLY A 253 -8.08 0.63 -4.30
N ALA A 254 -8.48 -0.23 -3.35
CA ALA A 254 -8.12 -0.10 -1.95
C ALA A 254 -7.38 -1.34 -1.44
N CYS A 255 -6.39 -1.09 -0.60
CA CYS A 255 -5.55 -2.09 -0.01
C CYS A 255 -6.31 -2.91 1.04
N THR A 256 -6.00 -4.20 1.08
CA THR A 256 -6.29 -5.04 2.23
C THR A 256 -5.02 -5.52 2.89
N ARG A 257 -5.14 -5.90 4.15
CA ARG A 257 -4.03 -6.41 4.95
C ARG A 257 -3.74 -7.89 4.67
N ALA A 258 -2.47 -8.25 4.66
CA ALA A 258 -2.02 -9.63 4.71
C ALA A 258 -2.27 -10.25 6.09
N CYS A 259 -2.55 -11.55 6.13
CA CYS A 259 -2.86 -12.29 7.34
C CYS A 259 -2.28 -13.71 7.31
N LYS A 260 -2.04 -14.26 8.51
CA LYS A 260 -1.60 -15.65 8.75
C LYS A 260 -2.59 -16.42 9.61
N ALA A 261 -3.51 -15.71 10.24
CA ALA A 261 -4.62 -16.22 11.04
C ALA A 261 -5.87 -15.38 10.76
N HIS A 262 -7.06 -15.93 10.96
CA HIS A 262 -8.29 -15.13 10.78
C HIS A 262 -8.37 -13.94 11.74
N ASP A 263 -7.82 -14.08 12.95
CA ASP A 263 -7.79 -13.02 13.96
C ASP A 263 -6.84 -11.84 13.59
N ASP A 264 -5.98 -12.00 12.57
CA ASP A 264 -5.13 -10.90 12.09
C ASP A 264 -5.93 -9.81 11.35
N CYS A 265 -7.17 -10.11 10.95
CA CYS A 265 -7.98 -9.23 10.11
C CYS A 265 -8.66 -8.07 10.84
N LEU A 266 -8.41 -7.89 12.15
CA LEU A 266 -8.75 -6.74 13.01
C LEU A 266 -10.18 -6.16 12.94
N LEU A 267 -11.07 -6.76 12.16
CA LEU A 267 -12.37 -6.21 11.80
C LEU A 267 -13.45 -7.28 11.92
N PRO A 268 -14.64 -6.90 12.39
CA PRO A 268 -15.77 -7.80 12.41
C PRO A 268 -16.08 -8.31 11.00
N ASN A 269 -16.28 -9.63 10.88
CA ASN A 269 -16.60 -10.32 9.62
C ASN A 269 -15.49 -10.33 8.55
N ALA A 270 -14.33 -9.75 8.81
CA ALA A 270 -13.17 -9.94 7.93
C ALA A 270 -12.52 -11.29 8.25
N ARG A 271 -12.04 -11.98 7.22
CA ARG A 271 -11.32 -13.24 7.41
C ARG A 271 -10.18 -13.38 6.43
N CYS A 272 -9.18 -14.13 6.85
CA CYS A 272 -8.06 -14.51 6.02
C CYS A 272 -8.48 -15.49 4.92
N GLU A 273 -8.23 -15.13 3.67
CA GLU A 273 -8.54 -15.94 2.47
C GLU A 273 -7.27 -16.28 1.70
N ASP A 274 -7.21 -17.51 1.15
CA ASP A 274 -6.08 -17.97 0.34
C ASP A 274 -6.23 -17.55 -1.12
N PHE A 275 -5.27 -16.76 -1.60
CA PHE A 275 -5.14 -16.39 -3.01
C PHE A 275 -4.11 -17.27 -3.75
N ARG A 276 -3.79 -18.44 -3.19
CA ARG A 276 -2.75 -19.38 -3.62
C ARG A 276 -1.36 -18.76 -3.61
N LEU A 277 -1.12 -17.88 -2.64
CA LEU A 277 0.16 -17.25 -2.41
C LEU A 277 0.88 -17.99 -1.26
N PRO A 278 2.20 -18.21 -1.37
CA PRO A 278 2.90 -19.23 -0.59
C PRO A 278 2.95 -18.97 0.92
N ASP A 279 2.76 -17.72 1.37
CA ASP A 279 3.14 -17.32 2.72
C ASP A 279 2.06 -16.58 3.53
N ASN A 280 1.07 -15.95 2.88
CA ASN A 280 0.03 -15.16 3.53
C ASN A 280 -1.32 -15.32 2.81
N GLY A 281 -2.40 -15.22 3.57
CA GLY A 281 -3.72 -14.89 3.03
C GLY A 281 -3.96 -13.39 3.09
N PHE A 282 -5.16 -12.97 2.67
CA PHE A 282 -5.56 -11.57 2.68
C PHE A 282 -6.92 -11.40 3.33
N CYS A 283 -7.10 -10.29 4.03
CA CYS A 283 -8.33 -10.03 4.77
C CYS A 283 -9.46 -9.63 3.82
N ILE A 284 -10.51 -10.45 3.71
CA ILE A 284 -11.65 -10.17 2.83
C ILE A 284 -12.92 -9.95 3.65
N PHE A 285 -13.65 -8.86 3.36
CA PHE A 285 -15.01 -8.63 3.89
C PHE A 285 -16.03 -9.33 3.02
N THR A 286 -16.37 -10.56 3.34
CA THR A 286 -17.37 -11.27 2.54
C THR A 286 -18.26 -12.07 3.48
N LYS A 287 -19.57 -11.91 3.36
CA LYS A 287 -20.51 -12.38 4.40
C LYS A 287 -21.03 -13.76 4.02
N LEU A 288 -20.38 -14.81 4.50
CA LEU A 288 -20.92 -16.17 4.47
C LEU A 288 -21.08 -16.70 5.90
N PRO A 289 -22.05 -16.18 6.67
CA PRO A 289 -22.44 -16.81 7.92
C PRO A 289 -22.91 -18.23 7.62
N CYS A 290 -22.61 -19.16 8.51
CA CYS A 290 -23.00 -20.56 8.40
C CYS A 290 -23.71 -21.00 9.68
N GLU A 291 -24.67 -21.92 9.55
CA GLU A 291 -25.23 -22.64 10.70
C GLU A 291 -24.48 -23.96 10.91
N ASP A 292 -24.01 -24.58 9.82
CA ASP A 292 -23.17 -25.77 9.84
C ASP A 292 -22.27 -25.87 8.58
N ASN A 293 -21.42 -26.90 8.51
CA ASN A 293 -20.47 -27.10 7.40
C ASN A 293 -21.14 -27.31 6.02
N SER A 294 -22.44 -27.58 5.94
CA SER A 294 -23.13 -27.73 4.66
C SER A 294 -23.47 -26.41 3.98
N ASP A 295 -23.34 -25.29 4.71
CA ASP A 295 -23.47 -23.94 4.18
C ASP A 295 -22.17 -23.42 3.53
N CYS A 296 -21.05 -24.12 3.76
CA CYS A 296 -19.73 -23.72 3.30
C CYS A 296 -19.33 -24.41 2.00
N ASP A 297 -18.60 -23.69 1.15
CA ASP A 297 -17.97 -24.26 -0.04
C ASP A 297 -16.67 -24.96 0.37
N ASP A 298 -16.37 -26.15 -0.18
CA ASP A 298 -15.08 -26.81 0.08
C ASP A 298 -13.91 -25.91 -0.40
N PRO A 299 -12.84 -25.69 0.41
CA PRO A 299 -12.48 -26.41 1.64
C PRO A 299 -12.92 -25.75 2.97
N ASP A 300 -13.76 -24.73 2.93
CA ASP A 300 -14.08 -23.93 4.12
C ASP A 300 -14.87 -24.73 5.16
N GLU A 301 -14.64 -24.43 6.44
CA GLU A 301 -15.33 -25.05 7.57
C GLU A 301 -16.12 -24.01 8.36
N CYS A 302 -17.30 -24.40 8.86
CA CYS A 302 -18.11 -23.52 9.70
C CYS A 302 -17.51 -23.45 11.11
N ALA A 303 -16.95 -22.30 11.47
CA ALA A 303 -16.26 -22.09 12.73
C ALA A 303 -16.86 -20.91 13.52
N GLU A 304 -16.87 -21.04 14.85
CA GLU A 304 -17.32 -19.98 15.76
C GLU A 304 -16.22 -18.92 15.92
N THR A 305 -16.57 -17.67 15.65
CA THR A 305 -15.75 -16.48 15.90
C THR A 305 -16.43 -15.61 16.96
N PRO A 306 -15.75 -14.57 17.50
CA PRO A 306 -16.39 -13.60 18.38
C PRO A 306 -17.64 -12.92 17.79
N ASP A 307 -17.74 -12.85 16.47
CA ASP A 307 -18.82 -12.19 15.73
C ASP A 307 -19.92 -13.15 15.24
N GLY A 308 -19.78 -14.45 15.51
CA GLY A 308 -20.71 -15.50 15.07
C GLY A 308 -20.04 -16.63 14.29
N PHE A 309 -20.85 -17.47 13.65
CA PHE A 309 -20.37 -18.60 12.85
C PHE A 309 -20.17 -18.20 11.40
N PHE A 310 -19.00 -18.51 10.85
CA PHE A 310 -18.62 -18.18 9.47
C PHE A 310 -17.89 -19.34 8.80
N CYS A 311 -18.02 -19.41 7.49
CA CYS A 311 -17.17 -20.29 6.68
C CYS A 311 -15.76 -19.71 6.64
N LEU A 312 -14.81 -20.46 7.20
CA LEU A 312 -13.42 -20.07 7.38
C LEU A 312 -12.51 -21.09 6.67
N ASP A 313 -11.49 -20.60 5.97
CA ASP A 313 -10.49 -21.46 5.34
C ASP A 313 -9.61 -22.12 6.43
N PRO A 314 -9.64 -23.46 6.60
CA PRO A 314 -8.89 -24.15 7.64
C PRO A 314 -7.36 -24.01 7.51
N LEU A 315 -6.86 -23.47 6.39
CA LEU A 315 -5.45 -23.12 6.24
C LEU A 315 -5.00 -22.03 7.23
N TYR A 316 -5.89 -21.11 7.60
CA TYR A 316 -5.59 -20.02 8.52
C TYR A 316 -6.26 -20.26 9.88
N PRO A 317 -5.51 -20.54 10.95
CA PRO A 317 -6.12 -20.84 12.24
C PRO A 317 -6.75 -19.59 12.88
N LEU A 318 -7.72 -19.80 13.77
CA LEU A 318 -8.09 -18.81 14.78
C LEU A 318 -7.00 -18.80 15.86
N SER A 319 -6.45 -17.63 16.19
CA SER A 319 -5.37 -17.48 17.17
C SER A 319 -5.79 -17.92 18.59
N ASN A 320 -7.09 -17.98 18.82
CA ASN A 320 -7.72 -18.42 20.07
C ASN A 320 -8.00 -19.93 20.16
N GLU A 321 -7.47 -20.76 19.25
CA GLU A 321 -7.28 -22.18 19.54
C GLU A 321 -6.18 -22.34 20.60
N GLY A 322 -6.42 -21.82 21.79
CA GLY A 322 -5.48 -21.80 22.90
C GLY A 322 -5.28 -23.19 23.47
N THR A 323 -4.70 -24.12 22.72
CA THR A 323 -4.40 -25.51 23.12
C THR A 323 -5.51 -26.15 23.97
N GLY A 324 -6.77 -25.76 23.74
CA GLY A 324 -7.90 -26.02 24.62
C GLY A 324 -7.92 -27.49 24.93
N GLY A 325 -7.46 -27.84 26.14
CA GLY A 325 -7.03 -29.19 26.45
C GLY A 325 -8.13 -30.15 26.08
N ALA A 326 -7.80 -31.11 25.21
CA ALA A 326 -8.69 -32.17 24.75
C ALA A 326 -9.66 -32.51 25.86
N GLY A 327 -10.94 -32.20 25.66
CA GLY A 327 -11.99 -32.38 26.64
C GLY A 327 -11.82 -33.73 27.30
N GLY A 328 -11.35 -33.72 28.55
CA GLY A 328 -11.19 -34.92 29.34
C GLY A 328 -12.54 -35.58 29.40
N ALA A 329 -12.66 -36.74 28.75
CA ALA A 329 -13.84 -37.58 28.79
C ALA A 329 -14.28 -37.69 30.25
N GLY A 330 -15.47 -37.16 30.55
CA GLY A 330 -16.07 -37.20 31.88
C GLY A 330 -16.08 -38.64 32.38
N GLY A 331 -15.22 -38.93 33.35
CA GLY A 331 -15.18 -40.20 34.04
C GLY A 331 -16.50 -40.42 34.75
N SER A 332 -17.25 -41.44 34.33
CA SER A 332 -18.36 -42.00 35.07
C SER A 332 -17.80 -42.70 36.31
N GLY A 333 -17.99 -42.11 37.50
CA GLY A 333 -17.50 -42.71 38.73
C GLY A 333 -18.18 -42.18 39.99
N GLY A 334 -19.02 -43.03 40.60
CA GLY A 334 -19.18 -43.04 42.06
C GLY A 334 -20.59 -42.81 42.60
N ALA A 335 -21.40 -43.85 42.60
CA ALA A 335 -22.44 -44.01 43.62
C ALA A 335 -21.76 -44.28 44.98
N GLY A 336 -22.09 -43.51 46.01
CA GLY A 336 -21.62 -43.74 47.37
C GLY A 336 -22.36 -42.85 48.36
N GLY A 337 -23.34 -43.44 49.05
CA GLY A 337 -24.11 -42.77 50.10
C GLY A 337 -23.31 -42.56 51.39
N GLY A 338 -23.82 -41.66 52.23
CA GLY A 338 -23.33 -41.45 53.59
C GLY A 338 -24.05 -40.28 54.24
N ASP A 339 -24.94 -40.60 55.18
CA ASP A 339 -25.71 -39.69 56.01
C ASP A 339 -24.85 -38.82 56.93
N GLY A 340 -25.33 -37.58 57.16
CA GLY A 340 -25.26 -36.93 58.47
C GLY A 340 -24.28 -35.77 58.63
N GLY A 341 -24.82 -34.57 58.89
CA GLY A 341 -24.07 -33.48 59.51
C GLY A 341 -24.63 -32.09 59.24
N ALA A 342 -25.52 -31.62 60.12
CA ALA A 342 -26.06 -30.27 60.11
C ALA A 342 -25.04 -29.20 60.54
N GLY A 343 -25.01 -28.06 59.85
CA GLY A 343 -24.34 -26.82 60.27
C GLY A 343 -24.59 -25.69 59.26
N GLY A 344 -25.17 -24.56 59.71
CA GLY A 344 -25.71 -23.45 58.90
C GLY A 344 -24.69 -22.74 58.00
N GLY A 345 -25.10 -22.15 56.88
CA GLY A 345 -25.69 -20.79 56.78
C GLY A 345 -24.57 -19.74 56.88
N THR A 346 -24.31 -18.81 55.96
CA THR A 346 -25.15 -18.02 55.03
C THR A 346 -24.24 -17.26 54.03
N GLY A 347 -24.66 -17.13 52.76
CA GLY A 347 -24.35 -16.03 51.80
C GLY A 347 -22.88 -15.85 51.35
N GLY A 348 -22.53 -15.49 50.12
CA GLY A 348 -23.25 -14.94 48.97
C GLY A 348 -22.33 -13.95 48.22
N ALA A 349 -22.40 -13.95 46.89
CA ALA A 349 -21.70 -13.09 45.90
C ALA A 349 -20.19 -13.32 45.76
N GLY A 350 -19.59 -13.34 44.57
CA GLY A 350 -20.01 -13.02 43.21
C GLY A 350 -18.72 -12.83 42.40
N GLY A 351 -18.64 -13.38 41.19
CA GLY A 351 -17.45 -13.29 40.35
C GLY A 351 -17.18 -11.87 39.86
N GLY A 352 -15.90 -11.48 39.83
CA GLY A 352 -15.36 -10.42 38.98
C GLY A 352 -14.31 -11.09 38.10
N ALA A 353 -14.57 -11.21 36.79
CA ALA A 353 -14.25 -10.21 35.76
C ALA A 353 -12.73 -10.15 35.53
N GLY A 354 -12.33 -10.76 34.41
CA GLY A 354 -10.95 -10.80 33.93
C GLY A 354 -10.41 -9.40 33.67
N GLY A 355 -9.18 -9.19 34.13
CA GLY A 355 -8.38 -8.03 33.77
C GLY A 355 -7.86 -8.18 32.36
N SER A 356 -8.09 -7.16 31.56
CA SER A 356 -7.44 -6.89 30.28
C SER A 356 -5.94 -6.70 30.49
N ASP A 357 -5.14 -7.58 29.89
CA ASP A 357 -3.71 -7.35 29.76
C ASP A 357 -3.47 -6.35 28.62
N GLY A 358 -2.96 -5.18 29.01
CA GLY A 358 -2.47 -4.17 28.10
C GLY A 358 -1.14 -4.59 27.47
N GLY A 359 -1.11 -4.67 26.14
CA GLY A 359 0.11 -4.76 25.36
C GLY A 359 0.80 -3.40 25.27
N ALA A 360 1.81 -3.18 26.11
CA ALA A 360 2.75 -2.08 25.95
C ALA A 360 3.69 -2.37 24.78
N GLY A 361 3.47 -1.72 23.63
CA GLY A 361 4.44 -1.64 22.56
C GLY A 361 5.63 -0.77 22.99
N GLY A 362 6.77 -1.42 23.23
CA GLY A 362 8.02 -0.77 23.59
C GLY A 362 8.61 0.00 22.41
N GLY A 363 8.44 1.32 22.41
CA GLY A 363 9.25 2.24 21.61
C GLY A 363 10.69 2.24 22.13
N THR A 364 11.64 1.81 21.31
CA THR A 364 13.05 2.11 21.53
C THR A 364 13.40 3.37 20.76
N GLY A 365 13.40 4.49 21.50
CA GLY A 365 14.00 5.73 21.05
C GLY A 365 15.52 5.61 20.99
N GLY A 366 16.10 6.08 19.90
CA GLY A 366 17.53 6.33 19.74
C GLY A 366 17.76 7.76 19.27
N ALA A 367 17.83 8.71 20.22
CA ALA A 367 18.27 10.07 19.97
C ALA A 367 19.81 10.14 20.04
N ALA A 368 20.45 10.83 19.09
CA ALA A 368 21.34 11.97 19.36
C ALA A 368 22.15 12.38 18.12
N SER A 369 21.90 13.62 17.70
CA SER A 369 22.76 14.50 16.92
C SER A 369 24.17 14.68 17.52
N THR A 370 25.19 14.77 16.67
CA THR A 370 26.08 15.94 16.47
C THR A 370 27.38 15.52 15.77
N SER A 371 27.67 16.09 14.61
CA SER A 371 28.78 17.05 14.44
C SER A 371 29.01 17.41 12.98
N SER A 372 28.99 18.72 12.76
CA SER A 372 29.48 19.47 11.62
C SER A 372 30.92 19.11 11.22
N ALA A 373 31.18 19.00 9.91
CA ALA A 373 32.46 19.38 9.34
C ALA A 373 32.27 19.87 7.90
N ALA A 374 32.48 21.17 7.73
CA ALA A 374 32.69 21.82 6.44
C ALA A 374 34.00 21.33 5.81
N SER A 375 33.98 21.08 4.49
CA SER A 375 35.18 21.24 3.67
C SER A 375 34.81 21.51 2.22
N THR A 376 34.93 22.78 1.88
CA THR A 376 35.23 23.30 0.54
C THR A 376 36.46 22.60 -0.05
N SER A 377 36.37 22.15 -1.29
CA SER A 377 37.53 22.13 -2.20
C SER A 377 37.06 22.19 -3.65
N SER A 378 37.08 23.40 -4.17
CA SER A 378 37.23 23.69 -5.58
C SER A 378 38.60 23.21 -6.06
N ALA A 379 38.63 22.45 -7.15
CA ALA A 379 39.83 22.26 -7.95
C ALA A 379 39.45 22.29 -9.44
N ALA A 380 39.65 23.46 -10.02
CA ALA A 380 39.76 23.64 -11.46
C ALA A 380 41.08 23.03 -11.95
N SER A 381 41.05 22.29 -13.06
CA SER A 381 42.18 22.25 -14.00
C SER A 381 41.79 21.61 -15.34
N THR A 382 41.67 22.49 -16.34
CA THR A 382 42.31 22.41 -17.67
C THR A 382 42.11 21.18 -18.56
N SER A 383 41.34 21.41 -19.64
CA SER A 383 41.73 21.26 -21.05
C SER A 383 42.82 20.25 -21.42
N GLY A 384 42.45 19.23 -22.20
CA GLY A 384 43.36 18.42 -23.00
C GLY A 384 42.64 17.90 -24.25
N ALA A 385 43.04 18.39 -25.42
CA ALA A 385 42.49 18.06 -26.72
C ALA A 385 43.10 16.77 -27.30
N GLY A 386 42.28 16.00 -28.01
CA GLY A 386 42.63 15.32 -29.26
C GLY A 386 43.30 13.94 -29.20
N GLY A 387 42.83 13.01 -30.04
CA GLY A 387 43.69 11.95 -30.59
C GLY A 387 43.09 10.55 -30.72
N THR A 388 42.35 10.32 -31.81
CA THR A 388 42.39 9.14 -32.71
C THR A 388 42.67 7.72 -32.16
N GLY A 389 41.68 6.83 -32.36
CA GLY A 389 41.78 5.58 -33.14
C GLY A 389 42.73 4.45 -32.68
N GLY A 390 42.16 3.25 -32.46
CA GLY A 390 42.95 2.02 -32.38
C GLY A 390 42.21 0.78 -31.85
N THR A 391 41.77 -0.05 -32.80
CA THR A 391 41.46 -1.50 -32.78
C THR A 391 41.76 -2.36 -31.53
N GLY A 392 40.75 -3.15 -31.13
CA GLY A 392 40.75 -4.61 -30.95
C GLY A 392 41.89 -5.33 -30.22
N GLY A 393 41.53 -6.10 -29.18
CA GLY A 393 42.39 -7.14 -28.60
C GLY A 393 41.73 -7.85 -27.41
N ALA A 394 41.55 -9.16 -27.54
CA ALA A 394 40.93 -10.04 -26.56
C ALA A 394 41.87 -10.43 -25.39
N GLY A 395 41.25 -10.87 -24.28
CA GLY A 395 41.80 -11.90 -23.40
C GLY A 395 42.51 -11.42 -22.13
N GLY A 396 42.00 -11.87 -20.98
CA GLY A 396 42.68 -11.74 -19.69
C GLY A 396 41.88 -12.34 -18.54
N THR A 397 42.11 -13.61 -18.26
CA THR A 397 41.71 -14.33 -17.03
C THR A 397 42.72 -14.14 -15.90
N GLY A 398 42.25 -14.22 -14.65
CA GLY A 398 43.04 -14.37 -13.42
C GLY A 398 43.20 -13.07 -12.62
N GLY A 399 43.09 -13.04 -11.30
CA GLY A 399 42.88 -14.08 -10.29
C GLY A 399 42.87 -13.47 -8.88
N THR A 400 42.15 -14.15 -7.99
CA THR A 400 42.55 -14.55 -6.61
C THR A 400 43.16 -13.55 -5.62
N GLY A 401 42.51 -13.49 -4.44
CA GLY A 401 43.05 -13.10 -3.13
C GLY A 401 41.96 -12.37 -2.34
N GLY A 402 41.44 -12.81 -1.19
CA GLY A 402 41.88 -13.76 -0.19
C GLY A 402 41.82 -13.11 1.20
N THR A 403 41.40 -13.87 2.21
CA THR A 403 41.33 -13.59 3.67
C THR A 403 40.08 -12.84 4.15
N GLY A 404 39.36 -13.24 5.20
CA GLY A 404 39.52 -14.32 6.18
C GLY A 404 38.60 -14.02 7.38
N GLY A 405 38.01 -15.03 8.02
CA GLY A 405 37.15 -14.82 9.19
C GLY A 405 36.36 -16.06 9.62
N THR A 406 37.05 -17.02 10.22
CA THR A 406 36.51 -18.22 10.88
C THR A 406 35.98 -17.92 12.28
N GLY A 407 34.89 -18.59 12.70
CA GLY A 407 34.66 -18.90 14.11
C GLY A 407 33.20 -19.18 14.48
N GLY A 408 32.88 -20.43 14.86
CA GLY A 408 31.62 -20.72 15.57
C GLY A 408 31.04 -22.12 15.36
N THR A 409 31.75 -23.18 15.76
CA THR A 409 31.21 -24.55 15.89
C THR A 409 30.53 -24.75 17.25
N GLY A 410 29.46 -25.55 17.28
CA GLY A 410 29.24 -26.51 18.38
C GLY A 410 27.79 -26.65 18.85
N GLY A 411 27.21 -27.84 18.66
CA GLY A 411 25.95 -28.22 19.31
C GLY A 411 25.21 -29.43 18.72
N THR A 412 25.86 -30.59 18.60
CA THR A 412 25.17 -31.89 18.42
C THR A 412 25.25 -32.69 19.72
N GLY A 413 24.14 -33.30 20.14
CA GLY A 413 24.14 -34.30 21.20
C GLY A 413 22.74 -34.65 21.71
N GLY A 414 22.27 -35.88 21.45
CA GLY A 414 21.07 -36.41 22.08
C GLY A 414 20.45 -37.63 21.39
N THR A 415 21.18 -38.73 21.24
CA THR A 415 20.59 -40.06 20.99
C THR A 415 20.68 -40.91 22.26
N GLY A 416 19.61 -41.63 22.59
CA GLY A 416 19.66 -42.73 23.56
C GLY A 416 18.35 -43.04 24.27
N GLY A 417 17.76 -44.20 23.99
CA GLY A 417 16.66 -44.77 24.78
C GLY A 417 15.89 -45.89 24.09
N ALA A 418 16.51 -47.06 23.93
CA ALA A 418 15.84 -48.29 23.53
C ALA A 418 15.39 -49.12 24.74
N GLY A 419 14.27 -49.85 24.61
CA GLY A 419 14.11 -51.19 25.18
C GLY A 419 13.19 -51.36 26.39
N GLY A 420 12.13 -52.16 26.20
CA GLY A 420 11.29 -52.70 27.28
C GLY A 420 10.21 -53.67 26.79
N THR A 421 10.60 -54.92 26.53
CA THR A 421 9.69 -56.06 26.30
C THR A 421 9.13 -56.62 27.61
N GLY A 422 7.81 -56.86 27.64
CA GLY A 422 7.07 -58.02 28.18
C GLY A 422 7.42 -58.65 29.54
N GLY A 423 6.37 -58.88 30.35
CA GLY A 423 6.30 -60.03 31.27
C GLY A 423 5.52 -59.82 32.57
N ALA A 424 4.21 -60.10 32.56
CA ALA A 424 3.49 -60.91 33.55
C ALA A 424 2.11 -61.27 33.00
#